data_AF-A0A965U9I6-F1
#
_entry.id   AF-A0A965U9I6-F1
#
_cell.length_a   1.000
_cell.length_b   1.000
_cell.length_c   1.000
_cell.angle_alpha   90.00
_cell.angle_beta   90.00
_cell.angle_gamma   90.00
#
_symmetry.space_group_name_H-M   'P 1'
#
loop_
_entity.id
_entity.type
_entity.pdbx_description
1 polymer ?
#
loop_
_entity_poly.entity_id
_entity_poly.type
_entity_poly.pdbx_seq_one_letter_code
_entity_poly.pdbx_strand_id
1 'polypeptide(L)' 'DVVAAIDQCSGRGATILPAKGGYAGDGKEVVLCACNNKQMYQVRQAVHEVDSASFIIILESNEVLGEGFKEHTLK' A
#
# COMPACT_ATOMS: atom_id res chain seq x y z
N ASP A 1 6.62 7.43 8.54
CA ASP A 1 5.67 8.48 8.10
C ASP A 1 4.66 7.99 7.08
N VAL A 2 5.09 7.49 5.91
CA VAL A 2 4.18 6.97 4.87
C VAL A 2 3.17 5.94 5.39
N VAL A 3 3.62 4.95 6.18
CA VAL A 3 2.72 3.93 6.78
C VAL A 3 1.66 4.56 7.68
N ALA A 4 2.05 5.52 8.52
CA ALA A 4 1.13 6.20 9.43
C ALA A 4 0.12 7.06 8.66
N ALA A 5 0.56 7.72 7.58
CA ALA A 5 -0.32 8.50 6.71
C ALA A 5 -1.37 7.63 6.01
N ILE A 6 -0.97 6.43 5.54
CA ILE A 6 -1.90 5.44 4.95
C ILE A 6 -2.96 5.02 5.97
N ASP A 7 -2.57 4.70 7.20
CA ASP A 7 -3.48 4.30 8.26
C ASP A 7 -4.48 5.42 8.59
N GLN A 8 -3.99 6.64 8.81
CA GLN A 8 -4.83 7.79 9.16
C GLN A 8 -5.81 8.18 8.05
N CYS A 9 -5.40 8.11 6.77
CA CYS A 9 -6.26 8.59 5.68
C CYS A 9 -7.28 7.53 5.21
N SER A 10 -6.99 6.24 5.41
CA SER A 10 -7.76 5.15 4.80
C SER A 10 -8.24 4.07 5.76
N GLY A 11 -7.74 4.04 7.00
CA GLY A 11 -8.00 2.98 7.98
C GLY A 11 -7.39 1.64 7.57
N ARG A 12 -6.28 1.65 6.83
CA ARG A 12 -5.58 0.45 6.35
C ARG A 12 -4.18 0.37 6.92
N GLY A 13 -3.80 -0.83 7.34
CA GLY A 13 -2.41 -1.17 7.60
C GLY A 13 -1.60 -1.34 6.32
N ALA A 14 -0.28 -1.29 6.44
CA ALA A 14 0.66 -1.55 5.36
C ALA A 14 1.79 -2.48 5.82
N THR A 15 2.34 -3.24 4.87
CA THR A 15 3.48 -4.15 5.08
C THR A 15 4.74 -3.51 4.50
N ILE A 16 5.84 -3.54 5.26
CA ILE A 16 7.16 -3.15 4.74
C ILE A 16 7.85 -4.39 4.18
N LEU A 17 8.22 -4.32 2.89
CA LEU A 17 8.96 -5.36 2.20
C LEU A 17 10.40 -4.91 1.97
N PRO A 18 11.41 -5.70 2.40
CA PRO A 18 12.79 -5.43 2.02
C PRO A 18 12.98 -5.68 0.53
N ALA A 19 13.60 -4.75 -0.16
CA ALA A 19 13.87 -4.80 -1.60
C ALA A 19 15.35 -4.47 -1.88
N LYS A 20 15.78 -4.78 -3.10
CA LYS A 20 17.13 -4.47 -3.59
C LYS A 20 17.04 -3.88 -4.99
N GLY A 21 17.71 -2.75 -5.22
CA GLY A 21 17.82 -2.16 -6.54
C GLY A 21 18.47 -3.13 -7.52
N GLY A 22 17.77 -3.50 -8.59
CA GLY A 22 18.29 -4.48 -9.56
C GLY A 22 19.55 -4.03 -10.28
N TYR A 23 19.68 -2.72 -10.52
CA TYR A 23 20.88 -2.14 -11.16
C TYR A 23 21.90 -1.64 -10.13
N ALA A 24 21.47 -0.76 -9.22
CA ALA A 24 22.38 -0.13 -8.25
C ALA A 24 22.81 -1.08 -7.11
N GLY A 25 22.08 -2.18 -6.87
CA GLY A 25 22.38 -3.16 -5.83
C GLY A 25 22.13 -2.67 -4.40
N ASP A 26 21.59 -1.47 -4.22
CA ASP A 26 21.33 -0.86 -2.93
C ASP A 26 20.07 -1.44 -2.26
N GLY A 27 20.06 -1.41 -0.92
CA GLY A 27 18.89 -1.80 -0.15
C GLY A 27 17.79 -0.75 -0.27
N LYS A 28 16.56 -1.20 -0.47
CA LYS A 28 15.34 -0.38 -0.55
C LYS A 28 14.27 -0.97 0.36
N GLU A 29 13.29 -0.16 0.73
CA GLU A 29 12.08 -0.61 1.41
C GLU A 29 10.88 -0.28 0.54
N VAL A 30 9.93 -1.20 0.44
CA VAL A 30 8.69 -1.04 -0.30
C VAL A 30 7.52 -1.09 0.67
N VAL A 31 6.63 -0.11 0.59
CA VAL A 31 5.39 -0.08 1.36
C VAL A 31 4.29 -0.72 0.51
N LEU A 32 3.75 -1.85 0.97
CA LEU A 32 2.63 -2.55 0.34
C LEU A 32 1.35 -2.33 1.15
N CYS A 33 0.30 -1.84 0.51
CA CYS A 33 -1.01 -1.67 1.13
C CYS A 33 -2.10 -2.29 0.24
N ALA A 34 -2.90 -3.19 0.80
CA ALA A 34 -4.14 -3.61 0.17
C ALA A 34 -5.24 -2.59 0.49
N CYS A 35 -5.96 -2.12 -0.52
CA CYS A 35 -7.02 -1.14 -0.35
C CYS A 35 -8.05 -1.24 -1.47
N ASN A 36 -9.24 -0.67 -1.27
CA ASN A 36 -10.25 -0.57 -2.33
C ASN A 36 -10.09 0.72 -3.14
N ASN A 37 -10.86 0.87 -4.23
CA ASN A 37 -10.75 2.02 -5.14
C ASN A 37 -10.93 3.38 -4.46
N LYS A 38 -11.80 3.48 -3.43
CA LYS A 38 -12.00 4.73 -2.69
C LYS A 38 -10.78 5.08 -1.85
N GLN A 39 -10.24 4.10 -1.14
CA GLN A 39 -9.05 4.24 -0.30
C GLN A 39 -7.79 4.53 -1.15
N MET A 40 -7.65 3.89 -2.31
CA MET A 40 -6.54 4.11 -3.24
C MET A 40 -6.36 5.59 -3.57
N TYR A 41 -7.44 6.32 -3.82
CA TYR A 41 -7.38 7.77 -4.10
C TYR A 41 -6.81 8.55 -2.90
N GLN A 42 -7.29 8.26 -1.70
CA GLN A 42 -6.82 8.90 -0.46
C GLN A 42 -5.35 8.58 -0.17
N VAL A 43 -4.96 7.32 -0.36
CA VAL A 43 -3.58 6.85 -0.19
C VAL A 43 -2.66 7.56 -1.17
N ARG A 44 -3.01 7.63 -2.45
CA ARG A 44 -2.18 8.29 -3.47
C ARG A 44 -1.92 9.75 -3.12
N GLN A 45 -2.95 10.47 -2.65
CA GLN A 45 -2.80 11.87 -2.24
C GLN A 45 -1.92 11.99 -0.98
N ALA A 46 -2.22 11.22 0.07
CA ALA A 46 -1.48 11.28 1.34
C ALA A 46 0.01 10.92 1.17
N VAL A 47 0.32 9.91 0.35
CA VAL A 47 1.70 9.52 0.07
C VAL A 47 2.45 10.64 -0.66
N HIS A 48 1.80 11.30 -1.63
CA HIS A 48 2.41 12.41 -2.36
C HIS A 48 2.65 13.64 -1.49
N GLU A 49 1.75 13.92 -0.53
CA GLU A 49 1.91 15.00 0.45
C GLU A 49 3.09 14.74 1.41
N VAL A 50 3.32 13.48 1.77
CA VAL A 50 4.44 13.07 2.64
C VAL A 50 5.77 13.00 1.88
N ASP A 51 5.76 12.44 0.67
CA ASP A 51 6.94 12.30 -0.19
C ASP A 51 6.58 12.64 -1.64
N SER A 52 6.86 13.88 -2.04
CA SER A 52 6.60 14.37 -3.39
C SER A 52 7.45 13.70 -4.47
N ALA A 53 8.57 13.06 -4.10
CA ALA A 53 9.46 12.35 -5.03
C ALA A 53 9.12 10.86 -5.16
N SER A 54 8.17 10.36 -4.36
CA SER A 54 7.71 8.98 -4.42
C SER A 54 7.00 8.65 -5.73
N PHE A 55 7.02 7.37 -6.08
CA PHE A 55 6.16 6.82 -7.13
C PHE A 55 5.37 5.64 -6.58
N ILE A 56 4.20 5.39 -7.15
CA ILE A 56 3.27 4.36 -6.68
C ILE A 56 2.96 3.42 -7.85
N ILE A 57 3.05 2.13 -7.59
CA ILE A 57 2.59 1.08 -8.52
C ILE A 57 1.24 0.59 -8.01
N ILE A 58 0.22 0.65 -8.85
CA ILE A 58 -1.12 0.16 -8.54
C ILE A 58 -1.27 -1.22 -9.18
N LEU A 59 -1.53 -2.24 -8.36
CA LEU A 59 -1.84 -3.59 -8.82
C LEU A 59 -3.30 -3.89 -8.47
N GLU A 60 -4.08 -4.24 -9.49
CA GLU A 60 -5.45 -4.68 -9.30
C GLU A 60 -5.47 -6.17 -8.93
N SER A 61 -6.23 -6.53 -7.90
CA SER A 61 -6.52 -7.92 -7.55
C SER A 61 -7.97 -8.24 -7.88
N ASN A 62 -8.22 -9.46 -8.35
CA ASN A 62 -9.58 -9.97 -8.57
C ASN A 62 -10.34 -10.11 -7.24
N GLU A 63 -9.66 -10.61 -6.20
CA GLU A 63 -10.24 -10.78 -4.87
C GLU A 63 -9.21 -10.49 -3.77
N VAL A 64 -9.70 -9.92 -2.67
CA VAL A 64 -8.94 -9.75 -1.43
C VAL A 64 -9.86 -10.23 -0.31
N LEU A 65 -9.36 -11.18 0.46
CA LEU A 65 -10.13 -11.95 1.43
C LEU A 65 -9.48 -11.81 2.82
N GLY A 66 -10.30 -11.75 3.86
CA GLY A 66 -9.85 -11.67 5.25
C GLY A 66 -10.36 -10.44 5.99
N GLU A 67 -9.84 -10.23 7.20
CA GLU A 67 -10.26 -9.14 8.08
C GLU A 67 -10.10 -7.76 7.41
N GLY A 68 -11.15 -6.94 7.50
CA GLY A 68 -11.21 -5.63 6.82
C GLY A 68 -11.50 -5.70 5.32
N PHE A 69 -11.63 -6.88 4.72
CA PHE A 69 -12.04 -7.09 3.33
C PHE A 69 -13.24 -8.04 3.28
N LYS A 70 -13.52 -8.65 2.11
CA LYS A 70 -14.60 -9.64 2.01
C LYS A 70 -14.27 -10.85 2.90
N GLU A 71 -15.26 -11.31 3.64
CA GLU A 71 -15.10 -12.52 4.44
C GLU A 71 -14.84 -13.73 3.53
N HIS A 72 -13.89 -14.56 3.96
CA HIS A 72 -13.60 -15.83 3.34
C HIS A 72 -14.57 -16.90 3.90
N THR A 73 -15.82 -16.91 3.44
CA THR A 73 -16.71 -18.03 3.76
C THR A 73 -16.39 -19.18 2.81
N LEU A 74 -15.55 -20.13 3.25
CA LEU A 74 -15.49 -21.46 2.63
C LEU A 74 -16.88 -22.09 2.81
N LYS A 75 -17.60 -22.29 1.71
CA LYS A 75 -18.78 -23.16 1.69
C LYS A 75 -18.36 -24.61 1.53
#